data_AF-E3KSC8-F1
#
_entry.id   AF-E3KSC8-F1
#
_cell.length_a   1.000
_cell.length_b   1.000
_cell.length_c   1.000
_cell.angle_alpha   90.00
_cell.angle_beta   90.00
_cell.angle_gamma   90.00
#
_symmetry.space_group_name_H-M   'P 1'
#
loop_
_entity.id
_entity.type
_entity.pdbx_description
1 polymer ?
#
loop_
_entity_poly.entity_id
_entity_poly.type
_entity_poly.pdbx_seq_one_letter_code
_entity_poly.pdbx_strand_id
1 'polypeptide(L)'
;MESLKFERELRQADADCITKLEEAILQMKVKLDPETQLTRAETVRINLQRFQSSDGCRAIYNLDPWCPDFFATKGVTHEDNKIQLIGGLIRETNTTTFYASGFEGFLGKPWTDFKAKLIAFALPPNWRTMLQGKFKNLQMHNYESFLA
;
A
#
# COMPACT_ATOMS: atom_id res chain seq x y z
N MET A 1 -38.20 -14.09 -23.76
CA MET A 1 -37.19 -14.54 -24.74
C MET A 1 -36.08 -13.51 -24.97
N GLU A 2 -36.33 -12.21 -24.73
CA GLU A 2 -35.36 -11.12 -24.95
C GLU A 2 -34.25 -11.00 -23.89
N SER A 3 -34.54 -11.31 -22.61
CA SER A 3 -33.56 -11.22 -21.51
C SER A 3 -32.33 -12.13 -21.70
N LEU A 4 -32.52 -13.36 -22.18
CA LEU A 4 -31.43 -14.30 -22.46
C LEU A 4 -30.56 -13.88 -23.66
N LYS A 5 -31.11 -13.06 -24.57
CA LYS A 5 -30.36 -12.52 -25.70
C LYS A 5 -29.44 -11.39 -25.24
N PHE A 6 -29.93 -10.52 -24.37
CA PHE A 6 -29.16 -9.42 -23.78
C PHE A 6 -27.98 -9.92 -22.93
N GLU A 7 -28.17 -10.95 -22.10
CA GLU A 7 -27.07 -11.53 -21.31
C GLU A 7 -25.98 -12.17 -22.19
N ARG A 8 -26.37 -12.77 -23.32
CA ARG A 8 -25.42 -13.37 -24.26
C ARG A 8 -24.61 -12.28 -24.99
N GLU A 9 -25.27 -11.19 -25.40
CA GLU A 9 -24.61 -10.04 -26.03
C GLU A 9 -23.65 -9.33 -25.07
N LEU A 10 -24.02 -9.18 -23.80
CA LEU A 10 -23.14 -8.61 -22.77
C LEU A 10 -21.90 -9.50 -22.53
N ARG A 11 -22.10 -10.81 -22.38
CA ARG A 11 -20.98 -11.76 -22.23
C ARG A 11 -20.05 -11.77 -23.44
N GLN A 12 -20.59 -11.57 -24.64
CA GLN A 12 -19.78 -11.47 -25.85
C GLN A 12 -18.96 -10.18 -25.88
N ALA A 13 -19.57 -9.04 -25.51
CA ALA A 13 -18.86 -7.76 -25.43
C ALA A 13 -17.72 -7.79 -24.40
N ASP A 14 -17.94 -8.46 -23.26
CA ASP A 14 -16.90 -8.64 -22.23
C ASP A 14 -15.75 -9.52 -22.74
N ALA A 15 -16.06 -10.63 -23.42
CA ALA A 15 -15.05 -11.50 -24.02
C ALA A 15 -14.21 -10.78 -25.09
N ASP A 16 -14.85 -9.96 -25.92
CA ASP A 16 -14.17 -9.16 -26.94
C ASP A 16 -13.29 -8.06 -26.32
N CYS A 17 -13.74 -7.46 -25.21
CA CYS A 17 -12.96 -6.48 -24.45
C CYS A 17 -11.69 -7.11 -23.85
N ILE A 18 -11.83 -8.30 -23.25
CA ILE A 18 -10.70 -9.06 -22.68
C ILE A 18 -9.71 -9.44 -23.78
N THR A 19 -10.17 -9.92 -24.93
CA THR A 19 -9.30 -10.29 -26.06
C THR A 19 -8.48 -9.09 -26.55
N LYS A 20 -9.10 -7.91 -26.68
CA LYS A 20 -8.40 -6.68 -27.06
C LYS A 20 -7.35 -6.24 -26.03
N LEU A 21 -7.64 -6.43 -24.73
CA LEU A 21 -6.69 -6.15 -23.67
C LEU A 21 -5.50 -7.11 -23.71
N GLU A 22 -5.73 -8.40 -23.96
CA GLU A 22 -4.67 -9.41 -24.10
C GLU A 22 -3.77 -9.11 -25.31
N GLU A 23 -4.34 -8.75 -26.45
CA GLU A 23 -3.58 -8.32 -27.64
C GLU A 23 -2.76 -7.06 -27.38
N ALA A 24 -3.33 -6.06 -26.68
CA ALA A 24 -2.61 -4.85 -26.31
C ALA A 24 -1.41 -5.15 -25.39
N ILE A 25 -1.56 -6.07 -24.43
CA ILE A 25 -0.48 -6.49 -23.52
C ILE A 25 0.63 -7.22 -24.30
N LEU A 26 0.27 -8.08 -25.26
CA LEU A 26 1.25 -8.77 -26.10
C LEU A 26 2.02 -7.78 -27.00
N GLN A 27 1.34 -6.80 -27.60
CA GLN A 27 2.01 -5.75 -28.38
C GLN A 27 2.91 -4.87 -27.52
N MET A 28 2.53 -4.58 -26.27
CA MET A 28 3.39 -3.87 -25.32
C MET A 28 4.64 -4.69 -24.94
N LYS A 29 4.50 -6.00 -24.74
CA LYS A 29 5.63 -6.92 -24.45
C LYS A 29 6.60 -7.03 -25.61
N VAL A 30 6.12 -7.05 -26.86
CA VAL A 30 6.98 -7.13 -28.06
C VAL A 30 7.74 -5.82 -28.30
N LYS A 31 7.20 -4.67 -27.88
CA LYS A 31 7.85 -3.35 -28.00
C LYS A 31 8.90 -3.08 -26.91
N LEU A 32 9.03 -3.99 -25.94
CA LEU A 32 9.91 -3.88 -24.78
C LEU A 32 11.22 -4.63 -25.03
N ASP A 33 12.06 -4.05 -25.89
CA ASP A 33 13.45 -4.48 -26.10
C ASP A 33 14.22 -4.54 -24.76
N PRO A 34 14.88 -5.66 -24.42
CA PRO A 34 15.51 -5.87 -23.11
C PRO A 34 16.63 -4.87 -22.79
N GLU A 35 17.29 -4.26 -23.78
CA GLU A 35 18.39 -3.32 -23.54
C GLU A 35 17.91 -1.94 -23.07
N THR A 36 16.69 -1.53 -23.46
CA THR A 36 16.12 -0.24 -23.03
C THR A 36 15.44 -0.31 -21.65
N GLN A 37 15.17 -1.53 -21.15
CA GLN A 37 14.53 -1.74 -19.84
C GLN A 37 15.47 -1.51 -18.68
N LEU A 38 16.75 -1.86 -18.82
CA LEU A 38 17.71 -1.75 -17.72
C LEU A 38 17.95 -0.27 -17.35
N THR A 39 18.04 0.61 -18.36
CA THR A 39 18.28 2.05 -18.17
C THR A 39 17.02 2.84 -17.79
N ARG A 40 15.82 2.40 -18.21
CA ARG A 40 14.56 3.11 -17.90
C ARG A 40 13.91 2.67 -16.59
N ALA A 41 14.15 1.43 -16.15
CA ALA A 41 13.64 0.91 -14.88
C ALA A 41 14.30 1.58 -13.67
N GLU A 42 15.52 2.11 -13.82
CA GLU A 42 16.25 2.77 -12.73
C GLU A 42 15.67 4.13 -12.35
N THR A 43 14.87 4.79 -13.21
CA THR A 43 14.56 6.21 -12.99
C THR A 43 13.11 6.55 -12.60
N VAL A 44 12.04 5.79 -12.91
CA VAL A 44 10.71 6.44 -12.85
C VAL A 44 9.55 5.74 -12.14
N ARG A 45 9.30 4.44 -12.17
CA ARG A 45 8.03 3.90 -11.60
C ARG A 45 8.19 2.54 -10.96
N ILE A 46 8.10 2.50 -9.62
CA ILE A 46 8.03 1.26 -8.84
C ILE A 46 6.77 0.48 -9.24
N ASN A 47 6.94 -0.82 -9.51
CA ASN A 47 5.83 -1.72 -9.76
C ASN A 47 5.16 -2.11 -8.42
N LEU A 48 4.10 -1.39 -8.05
CA LEU A 48 3.30 -1.62 -6.84
C LEU A 48 2.70 -3.05 -6.78
N GLN A 49 2.56 -3.73 -7.92
CA GLN A 49 2.01 -5.10 -8.01
C GLN A 49 2.98 -6.17 -7.47
N ARG A 50 4.29 -5.89 -7.43
CA ARG A 50 5.30 -6.81 -6.84
C ARG A 50 5.29 -6.78 -5.31
N PHE A 51 4.71 -5.74 -4.71
CA PHE A 51 4.53 -5.65 -3.26
C PHE A 51 3.23 -6.35 -2.85
N GLN A 52 3.11 -7.63 -3.22
CA GLN A 52 2.05 -8.47 -2.70
C GLN A 52 2.28 -8.70 -1.20
N SER A 53 1.20 -8.51 -0.46
CA SER A 53 1.04 -8.38 0.99
C SER A 53 1.51 -9.56 1.86
N SER A 54 2.33 -10.47 1.34
CA SER A 54 2.80 -11.66 2.06
C SER A 54 4.15 -11.48 2.78
N ASP A 55 4.90 -10.44 2.43
CA ASP A 55 6.26 -10.19 2.95
C ASP A 55 6.43 -8.75 3.46
N GLY A 56 5.30 -8.09 3.76
CA GLY A 56 5.25 -6.80 4.42
C GLY A 56 5.44 -6.96 5.92
N CYS A 57 6.10 -5.99 6.55
CA CYS A 57 6.21 -5.90 8.01
C CYS A 57 4.91 -6.35 8.67
N ARG A 58 4.94 -7.53 9.29
CA ARG A 58 3.84 -8.05 10.11
C ARG A 58 3.78 -7.20 11.38
N ALA A 59 3.22 -6.01 11.28
CA ALA A 59 2.91 -5.14 12.41
C ALA A 59 1.42 -4.77 12.36
N ILE A 60 0.60 -5.82 12.37
CA ILE A 60 -0.78 -5.72 12.81
C ILE A 60 -0.68 -5.62 14.35
N TYR A 61 -0.79 -4.40 14.89
CA TYR A 61 -0.97 -4.04 16.31
C TYR A 61 0.22 -3.90 17.29
N ASN A 62 1.45 -3.59 16.87
CA ASN A 62 2.47 -3.16 17.85
C ASN A 62 3.27 -1.99 17.29
N LEU A 63 2.96 -0.78 17.76
CA LEU A 63 3.80 0.40 18.05
C LEU A 63 5.16 0.61 17.36
N ASP A 64 5.43 0.02 16.22
CA ASP A 64 6.65 0.25 15.46
C ASP A 64 6.28 1.13 14.27
N PRO A 65 6.72 2.41 14.25
CA PRO A 65 6.31 3.36 13.26
C PRO A 65 7.09 3.09 11.98
N TRP A 66 6.74 2.00 11.30
CA TRP A 66 6.92 1.82 9.86
C TRP A 66 8.41 1.75 9.51
N CYS A 67 8.95 0.58 9.86
CA CYS A 67 10.33 0.13 9.77
C CYS A 67 11.13 0.89 8.70
N PRO A 68 12.09 1.76 9.09
CA PRO A 68 13.03 2.38 8.15
C PRO A 68 13.69 1.33 7.25
N ASP A 69 13.95 0.16 7.83
CA ASP A 69 14.56 -0.99 7.18
C ASP A 69 13.66 -1.62 6.11
N PHE A 70 12.34 -1.39 6.13
CA PHE A 70 11.45 -1.89 5.09
C PHE A 70 11.77 -1.28 3.74
N PHE A 71 11.97 0.05 3.68
CA PHE A 71 12.32 0.70 2.43
C PHE A 71 13.75 0.33 2.01
N ALA A 72 14.68 0.23 2.95
CA ALA A 72 16.06 -0.19 2.68
C ALA A 72 16.13 -1.63 2.12
N THR A 73 15.44 -2.58 2.74
CA THR A 73 15.39 -4.00 2.30
C THR A 73 14.69 -4.17 0.96
N LYS A 74 13.76 -3.28 0.61
CA LYS A 74 13.06 -3.29 -0.68
C LYS A 74 13.68 -2.36 -1.73
N GLY A 75 14.82 -1.72 -1.42
CA GLY A 75 15.54 -0.84 -2.34
C GLY A 75 14.80 0.45 -2.70
N VAL A 76 13.85 0.89 -1.88
CA VAL A 76 13.06 2.10 -2.12
C VAL A 76 13.81 3.31 -1.56
N THR A 77 14.55 4.00 -2.41
CA THR A 77 15.38 5.16 -2.03
C THR A 77 14.63 6.49 -2.15
N HIS A 78 13.85 6.66 -3.21
CA HIS A 78 13.16 7.91 -3.53
C HIS A 78 12.00 8.21 -2.55
N GLU A 79 11.91 9.45 -2.06
CA GLU A 79 10.94 9.83 -1.03
C GLU A 79 9.49 9.70 -1.49
N ASP A 80 9.16 10.16 -2.70
CA ASP A 80 7.81 10.03 -3.25
C ASP A 80 7.36 8.58 -3.42
N ASN A 81 8.32 7.69 -3.68
CA ASN A 81 8.04 6.27 -3.83
C ASN A 81 7.69 5.65 -2.47
N LYS A 82 8.35 6.08 -1.39
CA LYS A 82 8.00 5.69 -0.02
C LYS A 82 6.57 6.14 0.31
N ILE A 83 6.23 7.39 -0.02
CA ILE A 83 4.89 7.97 0.22
C ILE A 83 3.81 7.20 -0.57
N GLN A 84 4.04 6.93 -1.85
CA GLN A 84 3.10 6.18 -2.69
C GLN A 84 2.87 4.75 -2.21
N LEU A 85 3.96 4.05 -1.88
CA LEU A 85 3.89 2.66 -1.45
C LEU A 85 3.08 2.54 -0.16
N ILE A 86 3.29 3.48 0.77
CA ILE A 86 2.50 3.57 1.99
C ILE A 86 1.02 3.81 1.72
N GLY A 87 0.68 4.66 0.75
CA GLY A 87 -0.72 4.91 0.39
C GLY A 87 -1.49 3.62 0.13
N GLY A 88 -0.83 2.63 -0.48
CA GLY A 88 -1.38 1.30 -0.71
C GLY A 88 -1.42 0.38 0.51
N LEU A 89 -0.74 0.72 1.60
CA LEU A 89 -0.69 -0.05 2.86
C LEU A 89 -1.65 0.48 3.93
N ILE A 90 -2.18 1.70 3.79
CA ILE A 90 -3.15 2.28 4.73
C ILE A 90 -4.47 1.53 4.61
N ARG A 91 -4.92 0.95 5.72
CA ARG A 91 -6.19 0.20 5.81
C ARG A 91 -7.32 0.97 6.47
N GLU A 92 -6.99 1.98 7.27
CA GLU A 92 -7.98 2.71 8.05
C GLU A 92 -8.62 3.83 7.23
N THR A 93 -9.96 3.82 7.11
CA THR A 93 -10.71 4.71 6.20
C THR A 93 -10.42 6.19 6.41
N ASN A 94 -10.42 6.65 7.66
CA ASN A 94 -10.10 8.04 8.04
C ASN A 94 -8.72 8.47 7.52
N THR A 95 -7.72 7.59 7.68
CA THR A 95 -6.33 7.82 7.32
C THR A 95 -6.14 7.73 5.81
N THR A 96 -6.89 6.85 5.13
CA THR A 96 -6.96 6.80 3.67
C THR A 96 -7.55 8.09 3.10
N THR A 97 -8.62 8.63 3.70
CA THR A 97 -9.19 9.91 3.28
C THR A 97 -8.23 11.08 3.49
N PHE A 98 -7.52 11.11 4.62
CA PHE A 98 -6.46 12.09 4.88
C PHE A 98 -5.34 12.00 3.83
N TYR A 99 -4.87 10.78 3.55
CA TYR A 99 -3.84 10.56 2.53
C TYR A 99 -4.31 11.02 1.15
N ALA A 100 -5.50 10.60 0.71
CA ALA A 100 -6.02 10.92 -0.63
C ALA A 100 -6.24 12.43 -0.82
N SER A 101 -6.73 13.13 0.20
CA SER A 101 -6.96 14.58 0.14
C SER A 101 -5.68 15.40 0.19
N GLY A 102 -4.62 14.90 0.85
CA GLY A 102 -3.34 15.59 0.98
C GLY A 102 -2.24 15.13 0.03
N PHE A 103 -2.49 14.10 -0.79
CA PHE A 103 -1.46 13.35 -1.53
C PHE A 103 -0.54 14.24 -2.37
N GLU A 104 -1.10 15.09 -3.22
CA GLU A 104 -0.32 16.00 -4.08
C GLU A 104 0.55 16.95 -3.24
N GLY A 105 0.06 17.35 -2.06
CA GLY A 105 0.79 18.20 -1.12
C GLY A 105 1.89 17.47 -0.33
N PHE A 106 2.01 16.15 -0.46
CA PHE A 106 3.08 15.35 0.12
C PHE A 106 4.19 15.01 -0.88
N LEU A 107 3.89 15.04 -2.19
CA LEU A 107 4.90 14.81 -3.22
C LEU A 107 5.99 15.90 -3.18
N GLY A 108 7.24 15.49 -3.41
CA GLY A 108 8.43 16.33 -3.32
C GLY A 108 8.86 16.66 -1.88
N LYS A 109 8.16 16.16 -0.85
CA LYS A 109 8.54 16.37 0.55
C LYS A 109 9.33 15.18 1.10
N PRO A 110 10.19 15.40 2.10
CA PRO A 110 10.86 14.31 2.79
C PRO A 110 9.85 13.32 3.38
N TRP A 111 10.16 12.02 3.30
CA TRP A 111 9.38 10.96 3.94
C TRP A 111 9.11 11.23 5.43
N THR A 112 10.10 11.81 6.13
CA THR A 112 10.01 12.15 7.55
C THR A 112 8.86 13.11 7.85
N ASP A 113 8.63 14.10 6.97
CA ASP A 113 7.61 15.12 7.15
C ASP A 113 6.21 14.53 6.95
N PHE A 114 6.06 13.73 5.90
CA PHE A 114 4.83 12.98 5.65
C PHE A 114 4.51 12.05 6.83
N LYS A 115 5.50 11.25 7.27
CA LYS A 115 5.36 10.33 8.41
C LYS A 115 4.91 11.05 9.68
N ALA A 116 5.50 12.20 9.98
CA ALA A 116 5.12 12.99 11.15
C ALA A 116 3.65 13.44 11.08
N LYS A 117 3.21 13.96 9.94
CA LYS A 117 1.81 14.40 9.73
C LYS A 117 0.83 13.25 9.81
N LEU A 118 1.18 12.10 9.24
CA LEU A 118 0.33 10.91 9.26
C LEU A 118 0.14 10.39 10.69
N ILE A 119 1.22 10.33 11.48
CA ILE A 119 1.15 9.93 12.89
C ILE A 119 0.32 10.92 13.71
N ALA A 120 0.51 12.23 13.48
CA ALA A 120 -0.24 13.26 14.17
C ALA A 120 -1.75 13.22 13.86
N PHE A 121 -2.11 12.81 12.64
CA PHE A 121 -3.51 12.64 12.24
C PHE A 121 -4.11 11.35 12.80
N ALA A 122 -3.40 10.22 12.67
CA ALA A 122 -3.92 8.90 13.01
C ALA A 122 -3.98 8.67 14.53
N LEU A 123 -3.12 9.32 15.31
CA LEU A 123 -3.05 9.10 16.75
C LEU A 123 -3.53 10.32 17.54
N PRO A 124 -4.38 10.13 18.56
CA PRO A 124 -4.84 11.23 19.38
C PRO A 124 -3.67 11.87 20.16
N PRO A 125 -3.79 13.15 20.57
CA PRO A 125 -2.83 13.77 21.47
C PRO A 125 -2.60 12.91 22.71
N ASN A 126 -1.35 12.83 23.17
CA ASN A 126 -0.96 12.03 24.34
C ASN A 126 -1.24 10.52 24.24
N TRP A 127 -1.42 9.97 23.03
CA TRP A 127 -1.66 8.53 22.83
C TRP A 127 -0.62 7.65 23.55
N ARG A 128 0.64 8.09 23.61
CA ARG A 128 1.72 7.39 24.33
C ARG A 128 1.42 7.30 25.83
N THR A 129 1.07 8.42 26.44
CA THR A 129 0.73 8.50 27.88
C THR A 129 -0.53 7.69 28.18
N MET A 130 -1.54 7.74 27.31
CA MET A 130 -2.76 6.95 27.46
C MET A 130 -2.48 5.44 27.36
N LEU A 131 -1.66 5.02 26.39
CA LEU A 131 -1.23 3.62 26.28
C LEU A 131 -0.42 3.19 27.50
N GLN A 132 0.55 3.99 27.94
CA GLN A 132 1.32 3.70 29.15
C GLN A 132 0.42 3.55 30.39
N GLY A 133 -0.59 4.41 30.53
CA GLY A 133 -1.60 4.29 31.59
C GLY A 133 -2.39 2.98 31.51
N LYS A 134 -2.81 2.58 30.30
CA LYS A 134 -3.50 1.30 30.07
C LYS A 134 -2.60 0.10 30.40
N PHE A 135 -1.33 0.13 29.99
CA PHE A 135 -0.35 -0.92 30.28
C PHE A 135 -0.05 -1.07 31.77
N LYS A 136 -0.01 0.03 32.54
CA LYS A 136 0.17 -0.04 34.00
C LYS A 136 -0.94 -0.82 34.71
N ASN A 137 -2.14 -0.84 34.12
CA ASN A 137 -3.31 -1.52 34.67
C ASN A 137 -3.50 -2.93 34.09
N LEU A 138 -2.64 -3.37 33.17
CA LEU A 138 -2.63 -4.74 32.67
C LEU A 138 -2.01 -5.64 33.74
N GLN A 139 -2.86 -6.44 34.38
CA GLN A 139 -2.45 -7.48 35.31
C GLN A 139 -2.81 -8.83 34.69
N MET A 140 -1.82 -9.72 34.59
CA MET A 140 -2.09 -11.09 34.19
C MET A 140 -2.73 -11.83 35.36
N HIS A 141 -3.91 -12.39 35.15
CA HIS A 141 -4.58 -13.20 36.16
C HIS A 141 -4.06 -14.63 36.16
N ASN A 142 -4.21 -15.35 37.28
CA ASN A 142 -3.66 -16.70 37.45
C ASN A 142 -4.22 -17.75 36.46
N TYR A 143 -5.31 -17.44 35.76
CA TYR A 143 -5.92 -18.28 34.72
C TYR A 143 -5.48 -17.90 33.30
N GLU A 144 -4.67 -16.85 33.14
CA GLU A 144 -4.14 -16.40 31.86
C GLU A 144 -2.71 -16.95 31.69
N SER A 145 -2.44 -17.55 30.52
CA SER A 145 -1.12 -18.06 30.16
C SER A 145 -0.46 -17.12 29.17
N PHE A 146 0.82 -16.81 29.39
CA PHE A 146 1.65 -16.11 28.40
C PHE A 146 2.02 -16.99 27.20
N LEU A 147 1.87 -18.30 27.34
CA LEU A 147 2.16 -19.27 26.29
C LEU A 147 0.84 -19.71 25.67
N ALA A 148 0.69 -19.43 24.38
CA ALA A 148 -0.40 -19.91 23.52
C ALA A 148 -0.07 -21.30 22.97
#